data_AF-A0A7W0LD74-F1
#
_entry.id   AF-A0A7W0LD74-F1
#
_cell.length_a   1.000
_cell.length_b   1.000
_cell.length_c   1.000
_cell.angle_alpha   90.00
_cell.angle_beta   90.00
_cell.angle_gamma   90.00
#
_symmetry.space_group_name_H-M   'P 1'
#
loop_
_entity.id
_entity.type
_entity.pdbx_description
1 polymer ?
#
loop_
_entity_poly.entity_id
_entity_poly.type
_entity_poly.pdbx_seq_one_letter_code
_entity_poly.pdbx_strand_id
1 'polypeptide(L)' 'MTSRSGRHFLQIPGPTNVPDRVLRAIDRPTIDHRGQEFARL' A
#
# COMPACT_ATOMS: atom_id res chain seq x y z
N MET A 1 -21.34 6.46 13.68
CA MET A 1 -19.96 6.67 14.17
C MET A 1 -19.41 7.92 13.52
N THR A 2 -18.90 8.87 14.30
CA THR A 2 -18.24 10.07 13.78
C THR A 2 -16.85 9.71 13.27
N SER A 3 -16.59 9.90 11.97
CA SER A 3 -15.23 9.77 11.43
C SER A 3 -14.44 11.04 11.79
N ARG A 4 -13.21 10.86 12.31
CA ARG A 4 -12.29 11.98 12.55
C ARG A 4 -11.56 12.28 11.25
N SER A 5 -11.50 13.55 10.85
CA SER A 5 -10.74 14.00 9.69
C SER A 5 -9.23 14.00 9.97
N GLY A 6 -8.43 13.88 8.90
CA GLY A 6 -6.96 13.92 8.95
C GLY A 6 -6.28 12.56 8.81
N ARG A 7 -4.94 12.56 8.68
CA ARG A 7 -4.13 11.34 8.61
C ARG A 7 -4.03 10.72 10.00
N HIS A 8 -4.38 9.44 10.12
CA HIS A 8 -4.16 8.69 11.35
C HIS A 8 -2.69 8.28 11.47
N PHE A 9 -2.06 8.56 12.61
CA PHE A 9 -0.68 8.16 12.89
C PHE A 9 -0.69 6.97 13.86
N LEU A 10 -0.15 5.84 13.41
CA LEU A 10 -0.14 4.59 14.17
C LEU A 10 1.05 4.58 15.15
N GLN A 11 0.76 4.63 16.44
CA GLN A 11 1.74 4.54 17.54
C GLN A 11 1.59 3.20 18.30
N ILE A 12 1.60 2.11 17.56
CA ILE A 12 1.50 0.73 18.07
C ILE A 12 2.64 -0.11 17.49
N PRO A 13 3.02 -1.25 18.11
CA PRO A 13 4.08 -2.13 17.58
C PRO A 13 3.61 -2.94 16.36
N GLY A 14 3.15 -2.25 15.32
CA GLY A 14 2.68 -2.83 14.07
C GLY A 14 1.17 -3.08 14.02
N PRO A 15 0.53 -2.89 12.85
CA PRO A 15 1.10 -2.36 11.59
C PRO A 15 1.48 -0.87 11.69
N THR A 16 2.31 -0.40 10.74
CA THR A 16 2.75 1.01 10.65
C THR A 16 2.10 1.74 9.49
N ASN A 17 2.12 3.07 9.50
CA ASN A 17 1.65 3.84 8.34
C ASN A 17 2.49 3.53 7.10
N VAL A 18 1.82 3.22 5.99
CA VAL A 18 2.47 2.94 4.70
C VAL A 18 2.76 4.27 3.97
N PRO A 19 3.97 4.48 3.41
CA PRO A 19 4.25 5.64 2.58
C PRO A 19 3.38 5.70 1.33
N ASP A 20 2.96 6.90 0.94
CA ASP A 20 2.00 7.10 -0.15
C ASP A 20 2.48 6.52 -1.49
N ARG A 21 3.80 6.55 -1.78
CA ARG A 21 4.38 5.93 -2.99
C ARG A 21 4.16 4.42 -3.07
N VAL A 22 4.14 3.74 -1.91
CA VAL A 22 3.94 2.29 -1.83
C VAL A 22 2.47 1.98 -2.00
N LEU A 23 1.57 2.74 -1.37
CA LEU A 23 0.12 2.63 -1.60
C LEU A 23 -0.24 2.82 -3.08
N ARG A 24 0.35 3.83 -3.74
CA ARG A 24 0.19 4.04 -5.18
C ARG A 24 0.73 2.89 -6.04
N ALA A 25 1.76 2.19 -5.58
CA ALA A 25 2.27 1.01 -6.28
C ALA A 25 1.35 -0.21 -6.11
N ILE A 26 0.76 -0.37 -4.92
CA ILE A 26 -0.20 -1.44 -4.60
C ILE A 26 -1.53 -1.26 -5.33
N ASP A 27 -1.92 -0.03 -5.64
CA ASP A 27 -3.15 0.28 -6.40
C ASP A 27 -3.13 -0.24 -7.86
N ARG A 28 -1.97 -0.70 -8.34
CA ARG A 28 -1.86 -1.30 -9.68
C ARG A 28 -2.49 -2.70 -9.70
N PRO A 29 -3.09 -3.13 -10.83
CA PRO A 29 -3.58 -4.49 -10.99
C PRO A 29 -2.48 -5.53 -10.74
N THR A 30 -2.85 -6.67 -10.17
CA THR A 30 -1.95 -7.82 -10.03
C THR A 30 -1.53 -8.33 -11.41
N ILE A 31 -0.25 -8.62 -11.58
CA ILE A 31 0.31 -9.24 -12.78
C ILE A 31 0.63 -10.71 -12.54
N ASP A 32 0.70 -11.50 -13.61
CA ASP A 32 1.11 -12.89 -13.50
C ASP A 32 2.59 -12.99 -13.12
N HIS A 33 2.86 -13.63 -11.98
CA HIS A 33 4.20 -13.89 -11.47
C HIS A 33 5.08 -14.74 -12.41
N ARG A 34 4.52 -15.47 -13.37
CA ARG A 34 5.29 -16.21 -14.41
C ARG A 34 5.36 -15.47 -15.74
N GLY A 35 4.75 -14.30 -15.84
CA GLY A 35 4.69 -13.50 -17.07
C GLY A 35 5.97 -12.70 -17.32
N GLN A 36 6.17 -12.31 -18.58
CA GLN A 36 7.32 -11.49 -18.98
C GLN A 36 7.34 -10.11 -18.31
N GLU A 37 6.17 -9.57 -17.95
CA GLU A 37 6.06 -8.28 -17.25
C GLU A 37 6.68 -8.36 -15.86
N PHE A 38 6.35 -9.39 -15.08
CA PHE A 38 6.95 -9.61 -13.76
C PHE A 38 8.46 -9.85 -13.86
N ALA A 39 8.93 -10.57 -14.88
CA ALA A 39 10.35 -10.83 -15.10
C ALA A 39 11.19 -9.57 -15.44
N ARG A 40 10.55 -8.44 -15.76
CA ARG A 40 11.23 -7.17 -16.09
C ARG A 40 11.29 -6.19 -14.91
N LEU A 41 10.63 -6.49 -13.79
CA LEU A 41 10.65 -5.68 -12.56
C LEU A 41 11.87 -6.02 -11.70
#